data_AF-A0A3B9K174-F1
#
_entry.id   AF-A0A3B9K174-F1
#
_cell.length_a   1.000
_cell.length_b   1.000
_cell.length_c   1.000
_cell.angle_alpha   90.00
_cell.angle_beta   90.00
_cell.angle_gamma   90.00
#
_symmetry.space_group_name_H-M   'P 1'
#
loop_
_entity.id
_entity.type
_entity.pdbx_description
1 polymer ?
#
loop_
_entity_poly.entity_id
_entity_poly.type
_entity_poly.pdbx_seq_one_letter_code
_entity_poly.pdbx_strand_id
1 'polypeptide(L)'
;MTTSKETEVKVGYKSPIVMGSIGLLTLVFLGLLGRDGMVAFEISRRTDSLQLPTLDIDSSLLGVLAGLAMFALAGFSLSKAIKNLKTPIWVSIVFGLVGVTALLGWLAAEKSVPIAFIAGTALVLAVPIILGAMAGIMSERVGITNIAIEGQLLTGAFMAAVVSSITDNFLFGVMAAMVTSALVSMILAVFSIKFLAQQIIVGVVLNVLVIGVTNFLYQQWLTEDAENVNFPGTMDIIKIPVLSDIPLLGPVFFENRITVF
;
A
#
# COMPACT_ATOMS: atom_id res chain seq x y z
N MET A 1 15.98 -20.00 -43.93
CA MET A 1 16.04 -20.44 -42.53
C MET A 1 17.08 -19.57 -41.82
N THR A 2 16.68 -18.36 -41.41
CA THR A 2 17.58 -17.37 -40.78
C THR A 2 17.41 -17.48 -39.28
N THR A 3 18.38 -18.11 -38.62
CA THR A 3 18.54 -18.14 -37.16
C THR A 3 18.73 -16.72 -36.64
N SER A 4 17.69 -16.15 -36.02
CA SER A 4 17.78 -14.92 -35.25
C SER A 4 18.76 -15.13 -34.10
N LYS A 5 19.91 -14.45 -34.14
CA LYS A 5 20.82 -14.32 -33.00
C LYS A 5 20.02 -13.68 -31.87
N GLU A 6 19.66 -14.47 -30.85
CA GLU A 6 19.24 -13.92 -29.57
C GLU A 6 20.43 -13.12 -29.02
N THR A 7 20.34 -11.80 -29.12
CA THR A 7 21.29 -10.90 -28.49
C THR A 7 21.19 -11.11 -26.98
N GLU A 8 22.19 -11.75 -26.39
CA GLU A 8 22.32 -11.92 -24.95
C GLU A 8 22.33 -10.54 -24.28
N VAL A 9 21.21 -10.14 -23.70
CA VAL A 9 21.06 -8.87 -23.01
C VAL A 9 21.85 -8.96 -21.70
N LYS A 10 23.07 -8.39 -21.68
CA LYS A 10 23.88 -8.29 -20.46
C LYS A 10 23.08 -7.62 -19.34
N VAL A 11 23.10 -8.22 -18.16
CA VAL A 11 22.43 -7.67 -16.98
C VAL A 11 23.21 -6.43 -16.53
N GLY A 12 22.56 -5.28 -16.55
CA GLY A 12 23.19 -4.01 -16.15
C GLY A 12 23.42 -3.91 -14.64
N TYR A 13 24.40 -3.10 -14.24
CA TYR A 13 24.78 -2.87 -12.84
C TYR A 13 23.85 -1.92 -12.07
N LYS A 14 22.71 -1.53 -12.63
CA LYS A 14 21.80 -0.55 -12.00
C LYS A 14 21.31 -1.02 -10.63
N SER A 15 20.82 -2.26 -10.52
CA SER A 15 20.30 -2.83 -9.28
C SER A 15 21.33 -2.85 -8.15
N PRO A 16 22.56 -3.41 -8.33
CA PRO A 16 23.56 -3.40 -7.24
C PRO A 16 24.04 -1.99 -6.88
N ILE A 17 24.15 -1.06 -7.83
CA ILE A 17 24.52 0.33 -7.53
C ILE A 17 23.46 0.98 -6.63
N VAL A 18 22.18 0.88 -7.00
CA VAL A 18 21.09 1.46 -6.20
C VAL A 18 21.02 0.85 -4.81
N MET A 19 21.11 -0.48 -4.70
CA MET A 19 21.11 -1.18 -3.41
C MET A 19 22.33 -0.78 -2.57
N GLY A 20 23.51 -0.64 -3.18
CA GLY A 20 24.72 -0.21 -2.50
C GLY A 20 24.64 1.22 -2.00
N SER A 21 24.13 2.15 -2.82
CA SER A 21 23.93 3.55 -2.43
C SER A 21 22.94 3.69 -1.27
N ILE A 22 21.79 3.01 -1.34
CA ILE A 22 20.80 3.05 -0.26
C ILE A 22 21.36 2.37 1.01
N GLY A 23 22.01 1.21 0.89
CA GLY A 23 22.62 0.53 2.04
C GLY A 23 23.71 1.37 2.73
N LEU A 24 24.52 2.10 1.95
CA LEU A 24 25.51 3.05 2.48
C LEU A 24 24.83 4.20 3.21
N LEU A 25 23.78 4.79 2.63
CA LEU A 25 23.00 5.85 3.29
C LEU A 25 22.38 5.35 4.60
N THR A 26 21.84 4.14 4.61
CA THR A 26 21.30 3.54 5.84
C THR A 26 22.38 3.36 6.89
N LEU A 27 23.53 2.81 6.52
CA LEU A 27 24.65 2.60 7.45
C LEU A 27 25.15 3.92 8.05
N VAL A 28 25.28 4.97 7.23
CA VAL A 28 25.81 6.26 7.67
C VAL A 28 24.78 7.06 8.46
N PHE A 29 23.56 7.25 7.95
CA PHE A 29 22.57 8.16 8.55
C PHE A 29 21.70 7.51 9.63
N LEU A 30 21.34 6.23 9.46
CA LEU A 30 20.52 5.53 10.44
C LEU A 30 21.37 4.77 11.46
N GLY A 31 22.58 4.34 11.07
CA GLY A 31 23.54 3.68 11.96
C GLY A 31 24.51 4.65 12.64
N LEU A 32 25.58 5.03 11.93
CA LEU A 32 26.73 5.77 12.50
C LEU A 32 26.39 7.18 13.00
N LEU A 33 25.50 7.88 12.30
CA LEU A 33 24.92 9.17 12.68
C LEU A 33 23.49 9.00 13.20
N GLY A 34 23.13 7.78 13.58
CA GLY A 34 21.81 7.42 14.07
C GLY A 34 21.46 8.12 15.39
N ARG A 35 20.18 8.04 15.77
CA ARG A 35 19.71 8.53 17.06
C ARG A 35 20.02 7.50 18.14
N ASP A 36 20.54 7.96 19.26
CA ASP A 36 20.66 7.16 20.48
C ASP A 36 19.28 6.92 21.09
N GLY A 37 19.08 5.77 21.71
CA GLY A 37 17.84 5.44 22.41
C GLY A 37 17.34 4.05 22.08
N MET A 38 16.67 3.43 23.06
CA MET A 38 16.06 2.11 22.89
C MET A 38 14.77 2.22 22.07
N VAL A 39 14.57 1.26 21.18
CA VAL A 39 13.33 1.08 20.41
C VAL A 39 12.70 -0.22 20.85
N ALA A 40 11.45 -0.16 21.29
CA ALA A 40 10.69 -1.35 21.70
C ALA A 40 9.82 -1.84 20.53
N PHE A 41 10.18 -2.97 19.92
CA PHE A 41 9.32 -3.61 18.92
C PHE A 41 8.24 -4.43 19.62
N GLU A 42 7.00 -3.95 19.58
CA GLU A 42 5.84 -4.60 20.18
C GLU A 42 5.25 -5.62 19.20
N ILE A 43 5.32 -6.91 19.56
CA ILE A 43 4.84 -8.03 18.72
C ILE A 43 3.38 -8.38 19.03
N SER A 44 3.01 -8.39 20.32
CA SER A 44 1.64 -8.67 20.79
C SER A 44 0.96 -7.40 21.30
N ARG A 45 -0.35 -7.31 21.13
CA ARG A 45 -1.16 -6.23 21.71
C ARG A 45 -1.46 -6.54 23.18
N ARG A 46 -1.81 -5.50 23.95
CA ARG A 46 -2.22 -5.64 25.36
C ARG A 46 -3.46 -6.53 25.56
N THR A 47 -4.29 -6.64 24.53
CA THR A 47 -5.54 -7.42 24.52
C THR A 47 -5.38 -8.86 24.03
N ASP A 48 -4.19 -9.24 23.54
CA ASP A 48 -3.98 -10.59 23.02
C ASP A 48 -3.87 -11.60 24.19
N SER A 49 -4.36 -12.82 23.97
CA SER A 49 -4.36 -13.90 24.98
C SER A 49 -2.95 -14.34 25.38
N LEU A 50 -1.98 -14.18 24.47
CA LEU A 50 -0.57 -14.46 24.67
C LEU A 50 0.24 -13.17 24.49
N GLN A 51 0.77 -12.65 25.60
CA GLN A 51 1.67 -11.51 25.60
C GLN A 51 3.10 -11.97 25.32
N LEU A 52 3.65 -11.51 24.20
CA LEU A 52 5.05 -11.73 23.82
C LEU A 52 5.89 -10.56 24.33
N PRO A 53 7.13 -10.81 24.79
CA PRO A 53 8.02 -9.76 25.25
C PRO A 53 8.33 -8.78 24.10
N THR A 54 8.49 -7.50 24.44
CA THR A 54 8.97 -6.50 23.48
C THR A 54 10.43 -6.77 23.13
N LEU A 55 10.76 -6.52 21.87
CA LEU A 55 12.11 -6.69 21.38
C LEU A 55 12.80 -5.33 21.43
N ASP A 56 13.51 -5.09 22.54
CA ASP A 56 14.15 -3.81 22.81
C ASP A 56 15.57 -3.81 22.24
N ILE A 57 15.82 -2.95 21.25
CA ILE A 57 17.13 -2.82 20.59
C ILE A 57 17.50 -1.34 20.56
N ASP A 58 18.78 -1.04 20.77
CA ASP A 58 19.30 0.30 20.54
C ASP A 58 19.15 0.74 19.07
N SER A 59 18.58 1.92 18.85
CA SER A 59 18.28 2.47 17.52
C SER A 59 19.53 2.56 16.64
N SER A 60 20.65 3.05 17.19
CA SER A 60 21.91 3.19 16.44
C SER A 60 22.49 1.83 16.04
N LEU A 61 22.47 0.85 16.97
CA LEU A 61 22.93 -0.51 16.72
C LEU A 61 22.08 -1.20 15.65
N LEU A 62 20.74 -1.06 15.72
CA LEU A 62 19.83 -1.59 14.70
C LEU A 62 20.16 -1.01 13.32
N GLY A 63 20.38 0.31 13.23
CA GLY A 63 20.75 1.00 12.00
C GLY A 63 22.08 0.52 11.42
N VAL A 64 23.09 0.27 12.25
CA VAL A 64 24.39 -0.27 11.82
C VAL A 64 24.24 -1.71 11.30
N LEU A 65 23.57 -2.58 12.06
CA LEU A 65 23.36 -3.98 11.64
C LEU A 65 22.56 -4.07 10.34
N ALA A 66 21.50 -3.28 10.22
CA ALA A 66 20.68 -3.22 9.02
C ALA A 66 21.46 -2.66 7.82
N GLY A 67 22.24 -1.59 8.01
CA GLY A 67 23.10 -1.02 6.98
C GLY A 67 24.15 -2.03 6.46
N LEU A 68 24.80 -2.78 7.36
CA LEU A 68 25.73 -3.84 7.00
C LEU A 68 25.04 -4.98 6.22
N ALA A 69 23.86 -5.40 6.67
CA ALA A 69 23.06 -6.42 5.99
C ALA A 69 22.64 -5.96 4.57
N MET A 70 22.19 -4.72 4.43
CA MET A 70 21.84 -4.12 3.13
C MET A 70 23.05 -4.03 2.20
N PHE A 71 24.22 -3.67 2.73
CA PHE A 71 25.46 -3.63 1.96
C PHE A 71 25.91 -5.04 1.52
N ALA A 72 25.75 -6.05 2.37
CA ALA A 72 26.01 -7.44 2.02
C ALA A 72 25.06 -7.94 0.91
N LEU A 73 23.76 -7.61 0.98
CA LEU A 73 22.79 -7.92 -0.07
C LEU A 73 23.11 -7.21 -1.39
N ALA A 74 23.60 -5.96 -1.33
CA ALA A 74 24.10 -5.25 -2.50
C ALA A 74 25.33 -5.95 -3.12
N GLY A 75 26.27 -6.43 -2.29
CA GLY A 75 27.42 -7.24 -2.72
C GLY A 75 27.02 -8.58 -3.36
N PHE A 76 25.98 -9.24 -2.82
CA PHE A 76 25.41 -10.45 -3.43
C PHE A 76 24.77 -10.15 -4.79
N SER A 77 24.01 -9.05 -4.89
CA SER A 77 23.43 -8.56 -6.13
C SER A 77 24.52 -8.25 -7.17
N LEU A 78 25.64 -7.63 -6.74
CA LEU A 78 26.78 -7.33 -7.59
C LEU A 78 27.46 -8.61 -8.09
N SER A 79 27.66 -9.60 -7.21
CA SER A 79 28.23 -10.90 -7.58
C SER A 79 27.39 -11.65 -8.61
N LYS A 80 26.06 -11.49 -8.58
CA LYS A 80 25.14 -12.02 -9.59
C LYS A 80 25.22 -11.23 -10.90
N ALA A 81 25.25 -9.90 -10.83
CA ALA A 81 25.38 -9.04 -12.01
C ALA A 81 26.70 -9.28 -12.78
N ILE A 82 27.82 -9.47 -12.08
CA ILE A 82 29.12 -9.84 -12.70
C ILE A 82 29.00 -11.17 -13.47
N LYS A 83 28.19 -12.11 -12.97
CA LYS A 83 27.90 -13.39 -13.61
C LYS A 83 26.79 -13.29 -14.67
N ASN A 84 26.36 -12.10 -15.07
CA ASN A 84 25.21 -11.85 -15.95
C ASN A 84 23.89 -12.51 -15.48
N LEU A 85 23.73 -12.71 -14.17
CA LEU A 85 22.50 -13.22 -13.57
C LEU A 85 21.66 -12.05 -13.04
N LYS A 86 20.35 -12.08 -13.31
CA LYS A 86 19.42 -11.11 -12.75
C LYS A 86 19.37 -11.24 -11.23
N THR A 87 19.25 -10.11 -10.53
CA THR A 87 19.01 -10.11 -9.09
C THR A 87 17.65 -10.77 -8.82
N PRO A 88 17.60 -11.85 -8.03
CA PRO A 88 16.36 -12.55 -7.76
C PRO A 88 15.44 -11.69 -6.88
N ILE A 89 14.12 -11.76 -7.12
CA ILE A 89 13.12 -10.89 -6.48
C ILE A 89 13.18 -10.95 -4.95
N TRP A 90 13.42 -12.13 -4.36
CA TRP A 90 13.54 -12.30 -2.91
C TRP A 90 14.65 -11.43 -2.27
N VAL A 91 15.74 -11.13 -2.99
CA VAL A 91 16.82 -10.28 -2.49
C VAL A 91 16.33 -8.85 -2.36
N SER A 92 15.56 -8.37 -3.34
CA SER A 92 14.96 -7.03 -3.28
C SER A 92 13.92 -6.93 -2.17
N ILE A 93 13.14 -7.99 -1.93
CA ILE A 93 12.16 -8.05 -0.84
C ILE A 93 12.88 -7.97 0.51
N VAL A 94 13.87 -8.83 0.75
CA VAL A 94 14.64 -8.83 2.00
C VAL A 94 15.36 -7.50 2.20
N PHE A 95 15.97 -6.94 1.15
CA PHE A 95 16.61 -5.63 1.21
C PHE A 95 15.64 -4.52 1.63
N GLY A 96 14.45 -4.50 1.04
CA GLY A 96 13.39 -3.55 1.41
C GLY A 96 12.93 -3.72 2.85
N LEU A 97 12.68 -4.95 3.29
CA LEU A 97 12.26 -5.24 4.67
C LEU A 97 13.31 -4.78 5.69
N VAL A 98 14.60 -5.08 5.46
CA VAL A 98 15.69 -4.61 6.33
C VAL A 98 15.74 -3.09 6.36
N GLY A 99 15.63 -2.42 5.20
CA GLY A 99 15.60 -0.97 5.13
C GLY A 99 14.42 -0.34 5.90
N VAL A 100 13.23 -0.93 5.78
CA VAL A 100 12.04 -0.49 6.54
C VAL A 100 12.24 -0.69 8.04
N THR A 101 12.80 -1.82 8.48
CA THR A 101 13.07 -2.03 9.92
C THR A 101 14.08 -1.02 10.47
N ALA A 102 15.13 -0.70 9.72
CA ALA A 102 16.10 0.33 10.10
C ALA A 102 15.44 1.70 10.21
N LEU A 103 14.59 2.04 9.24
CA LEU A 103 13.86 3.30 9.22
C LEU A 103 12.89 3.43 10.40
N LEU A 104 12.13 2.37 10.68
CA LEU A 104 11.20 2.35 11.81
C LEU A 104 11.94 2.44 13.14
N GLY A 105 13.08 1.75 13.29
CA GLY A 105 13.93 1.87 14.47
C GLY A 105 14.40 3.30 14.69
N TRP A 106 14.96 3.92 13.67
CA TRP A 106 15.43 5.30 13.77
C TRP A 106 14.31 6.32 14.03
N LEU A 107 13.14 6.13 13.40
CA LEU A 107 11.96 7.00 13.61
C LEU A 107 11.36 6.87 15.00
N ALA A 108 11.41 5.68 15.58
CA ALA A 108 10.83 5.34 16.87
C ALA A 108 11.87 5.27 18.00
N ALA A 109 13.02 5.94 17.88
CA ALA A 109 13.97 6.08 18.99
C ALA A 109 13.25 6.59 20.25
N GLU A 110 13.46 5.91 21.38
CA GLU A 110 12.79 6.12 22.68
C GLU A 110 11.28 5.86 22.68
N LYS A 111 10.74 5.21 21.65
CA LYS A 111 9.33 4.87 21.48
C LYS A 111 9.16 3.40 21.11
N SER A 112 7.90 2.95 21.02
CA SER A 112 7.57 1.61 20.57
C SER A 112 7.05 1.57 19.12
N VAL A 113 7.33 0.47 18.44
CA VAL A 113 6.86 0.14 17.10
C VAL A 113 5.85 -1.00 17.21
N PRO A 114 4.54 -0.72 17.10
CA PRO A 114 3.50 -1.76 17.17
C PRO A 114 3.41 -2.52 15.85
N ILE A 115 4.17 -3.62 15.74
CA ILE A 115 4.31 -4.38 14.49
C ILE A 115 2.96 -4.90 14.00
N ALA A 116 2.16 -5.49 14.90
CA ALA A 116 0.85 -6.04 14.56
C ALA A 116 -0.10 -4.96 14.00
N PHE A 117 -0.07 -3.75 14.58
CA PHE A 117 -0.90 -2.63 14.11
C PHE A 117 -0.46 -2.12 12.74
N ILE A 118 0.85 -1.94 12.54
CA ILE A 118 1.41 -1.46 11.28
C ILE A 118 1.13 -2.47 10.17
N ALA A 119 1.35 -3.76 10.42
CA ALA A 119 1.07 -4.82 9.46
C ALA A 119 -0.42 -4.93 9.13
N GLY A 120 -1.30 -4.85 10.13
CA GLY A 120 -2.75 -4.88 9.92
C GLY A 120 -3.23 -3.68 9.10
N THR A 121 -2.76 -2.47 9.44
CA THR A 121 -3.13 -1.25 8.71
C THR A 121 -2.57 -1.26 7.29
N ALA A 122 -1.35 -1.76 7.08
CA ALA A 122 -0.78 -1.93 5.75
C ALA A 122 -1.63 -2.85 4.88
N LEU A 123 -2.17 -3.94 5.44
CA LEU A 123 -3.08 -4.85 4.74
C LEU A 123 -4.39 -4.12 4.37
N VAL A 124 -5.02 -3.44 5.31
CA VAL A 124 -6.28 -2.68 5.07
C VAL A 124 -6.09 -1.63 3.96
N LEU A 125 -4.97 -0.90 3.97
CA LEU A 125 -4.66 0.11 2.95
C LEU A 125 -4.25 -0.49 1.60
N ALA A 126 -3.70 -1.70 1.57
CA ALA A 126 -3.32 -2.38 0.34
C ALA A 126 -4.53 -2.87 -0.46
N VAL A 127 -5.63 -3.25 0.20
CA VAL A 127 -6.82 -3.83 -0.45
C VAL A 127 -7.40 -2.91 -1.55
N PRO A 128 -7.71 -1.61 -1.30
CA PRO A 128 -8.20 -0.73 -2.36
C PRO A 128 -7.24 -0.55 -3.52
N ILE A 129 -5.93 -0.54 -3.25
CA ILE A 129 -4.88 -0.40 -4.27
C ILE A 129 -4.85 -1.64 -5.16
N ILE A 130 -4.92 -2.84 -4.57
CA ILE A 130 -4.96 -4.11 -5.31
C ILE A 130 -6.23 -4.17 -6.17
N LEU A 131 -7.39 -3.83 -5.61
CA LEU A 131 -8.66 -3.80 -6.36
C LEU A 131 -8.61 -2.78 -7.51
N GLY A 132 -8.05 -1.60 -7.27
CA GLY A 132 -7.81 -0.59 -8.32
C GLY A 132 -6.88 -1.10 -9.42
N ALA A 133 -5.78 -1.75 -9.06
CA ALA A 133 -4.85 -2.35 -10.02
C ALA A 133 -5.52 -3.46 -10.85
N MET A 134 -6.36 -4.30 -10.23
CA MET A 134 -7.14 -5.32 -10.93
C MET A 134 -8.12 -4.71 -11.94
N ALA A 135 -8.80 -3.62 -11.57
CA ALA A 135 -9.67 -2.87 -12.49
C ALA A 135 -8.87 -2.29 -13.68
N GLY A 136 -7.66 -1.79 -13.44
CA GLY A 136 -6.73 -1.35 -14.48
C GLY A 136 -6.36 -2.46 -15.46
N ILE A 137 -5.93 -3.62 -14.95
CA ILE A 137 -5.58 -4.79 -15.77
C ILE A 137 -6.77 -5.25 -16.62
N MET A 138 -7.98 -5.25 -16.06
CA MET A 138 -9.18 -5.62 -16.79
C MET A 138 -9.51 -4.61 -17.91
N SER A 139 -9.29 -3.32 -17.67
CA SER A 139 -9.50 -2.26 -18.65
C SER A 139 -8.48 -2.34 -19.80
N GLU A 140 -7.21 -2.63 -19.48
CA GLU A 140 -6.15 -2.77 -20.48
C GLU A 140 -6.40 -3.95 -21.43
N ARG A 141 -7.04 -5.04 -20.94
CA ARG A 141 -7.42 -6.19 -21.78
C ARG A 141 -8.38 -5.82 -22.92
N VAL A 142 -9.18 -4.76 -22.76
CA VAL A 142 -10.09 -4.26 -23.80
C VAL A 142 -9.53 -3.05 -24.55
N GLY A 143 -8.25 -2.74 -24.37
CA GLY A 143 -7.56 -1.65 -25.07
C GLY A 143 -7.82 -0.26 -24.49
N ILE A 144 -8.33 -0.17 -23.25
CA ILE A 144 -8.59 1.10 -22.58
C ILE A 144 -7.71 1.22 -21.34
N THR A 145 -6.80 2.19 -21.36
CA THR A 145 -5.98 2.52 -20.19
C THR A 145 -6.81 3.36 -19.23
N ASN A 146 -7.28 2.77 -18.14
CA ASN A 146 -8.13 3.46 -17.18
C ASN A 146 -7.31 4.37 -16.26
N ILE A 147 -7.06 5.61 -16.69
CA ILE A 147 -6.34 6.63 -15.90
C ILE A 147 -7.26 7.28 -14.83
N ALA A 148 -8.59 7.06 -14.91
CA ALA A 148 -9.58 7.66 -14.02
C ALA A 148 -9.85 6.85 -12.74
N ILE A 149 -9.03 5.84 -12.40
CA ILE A 149 -9.27 4.92 -11.28
C ILE A 149 -9.35 5.65 -9.94
N GLU A 150 -8.51 6.66 -9.72
CA GLU A 150 -8.51 7.44 -8.48
C GLU A 150 -9.84 8.18 -8.28
N GLY A 151 -10.35 8.83 -9.33
CA GLY A 151 -11.68 9.44 -9.33
C GLY A 151 -12.81 8.42 -9.16
N GLN A 152 -12.69 7.23 -9.75
CA GLN A 152 -13.68 6.16 -9.56
C GLN A 152 -13.73 5.67 -8.12
N LEU A 153 -12.58 5.47 -7.48
CA LEU A 153 -12.48 5.10 -6.07
C LEU A 153 -13.04 6.21 -5.16
N LEU A 154 -12.68 7.47 -5.43
CA LEU A 154 -13.14 8.62 -4.65
C LEU A 154 -14.66 8.83 -4.77
N THR A 155 -15.22 8.71 -5.97
CA THR A 155 -16.67 8.77 -6.21
C THR A 155 -17.39 7.66 -5.46
N GLY A 156 -16.85 6.43 -5.54
CA GLY A 156 -17.42 5.28 -4.84
C GLY A 156 -17.41 5.45 -3.33
N ALA A 157 -16.28 5.92 -2.77
CA ALA A 157 -16.16 6.19 -1.34
C ALA A 157 -17.14 7.28 -0.87
N PHE A 158 -17.25 8.39 -1.61
CA PHE A 158 -18.19 9.47 -1.31
C PHE A 158 -19.64 8.98 -1.33
N MET A 159 -20.04 8.27 -2.38
CA MET A 159 -21.42 7.78 -2.53
C MET A 159 -21.75 6.67 -1.54
N ALA A 160 -20.80 5.78 -1.21
CA ALA A 160 -20.96 4.80 -0.14
C ALA A 160 -21.22 5.48 1.21
N ALA A 161 -20.45 6.52 1.54
CA ALA A 161 -20.61 7.24 2.80
C ALA A 161 -21.98 7.93 2.90
N VAL A 162 -22.35 8.70 1.87
CA VAL A 162 -23.62 9.44 1.84
C VAL A 162 -24.83 8.50 1.89
N VAL A 163 -24.87 7.49 1.01
CA VAL A 163 -26.03 6.60 0.93
C VAL A 163 -26.13 5.69 2.15
N SER A 164 -25.01 5.19 2.67
CA SER A 164 -25.05 4.38 3.91
C SER A 164 -25.53 5.20 5.10
N SER A 165 -25.17 6.50 5.19
CA SER A 165 -25.60 7.38 6.28
C SER A 165 -27.10 7.67 6.20
N ILE A 166 -27.61 7.99 5.01
CA ILE A 166 -29.03 8.34 4.83
C ILE A 166 -29.95 7.12 4.98
N THR A 167 -29.48 5.93 4.59
CA THR A 167 -30.30 4.71 4.59
C THR A 167 -30.07 3.80 5.80
N ASP A 168 -29.11 4.13 6.67
CA ASP A 168 -28.62 3.29 7.77
C ASP A 168 -28.27 1.86 7.33
N ASN A 169 -27.86 1.69 6.07
CA ASN A 169 -27.64 0.36 5.48
C ASN A 169 -26.46 0.34 4.51
N PHE A 170 -25.41 -0.36 4.93
CA PHE A 170 -24.17 -0.48 4.18
C PHE A 170 -24.33 -1.11 2.79
N LEU A 171 -25.32 -2.01 2.59
CA LEU A 171 -25.51 -2.67 1.30
C LEU A 171 -25.98 -1.67 0.23
N PHE A 172 -26.86 -0.74 0.60
CA PHE A 172 -27.27 0.34 -0.31
C PHE A 172 -26.10 1.27 -0.65
N GLY A 173 -25.23 1.56 0.33
CA GLY A 173 -23.99 2.29 0.08
C GLY A 173 -23.06 1.60 -0.91
N VAL A 174 -22.83 0.29 -0.75
CA VAL A 174 -22.01 -0.50 -1.68
C VAL A 174 -22.61 -0.50 -3.08
N MET A 175 -23.92 -0.70 -3.23
CA MET A 175 -24.58 -0.65 -4.53
C MET A 175 -24.49 0.75 -5.16
N ALA A 176 -24.68 1.81 -4.37
CA ALA A 176 -24.54 3.18 -4.85
C ALA A 176 -23.11 3.49 -5.32
N ALA A 177 -22.10 3.02 -4.60
CA ALA A 177 -20.70 3.15 -4.99
C ALA A 177 -20.44 2.42 -6.32
N MET A 178 -20.88 1.17 -6.46
CA MET A 178 -20.72 0.39 -7.69
C MET A 178 -21.34 1.12 -8.91
N VAL A 179 -22.57 1.59 -8.77
CA VAL A 179 -23.30 2.27 -9.85
C VAL A 179 -22.62 3.59 -10.22
N THR A 180 -22.30 4.43 -9.24
CA THR A 180 -21.71 5.75 -9.52
C THR A 180 -20.28 5.67 -10.06
N SER A 181 -19.44 4.77 -9.54
CA SER A 181 -18.11 4.52 -10.11
C SER A 181 -18.20 3.94 -11.53
N ALA A 182 -19.17 3.06 -11.81
CA ALA A 182 -19.41 2.55 -13.16
C ALA A 182 -19.84 3.67 -14.12
N LEU A 183 -20.66 4.63 -13.68
CA LEU A 183 -21.03 5.80 -14.47
C LEU A 183 -19.81 6.68 -14.78
N VAL A 184 -18.93 6.94 -13.81
CA VAL A 184 -17.67 7.67 -14.05
C VAL A 184 -16.78 6.92 -15.05
N SER A 185 -16.67 5.61 -14.92
CA SER A 185 -15.95 4.78 -15.90
C SER A 185 -16.59 4.81 -17.29
N MET A 186 -17.92 4.89 -17.37
CA MET A 186 -18.64 4.97 -18.63
C MET A 186 -18.34 6.29 -19.36
N ILE A 187 -18.16 7.40 -18.65
CA ILE A 187 -17.73 8.67 -19.26
C ILE A 187 -16.38 8.47 -19.96
N LEU A 188 -15.38 7.91 -19.26
CA LEU A 188 -14.08 7.62 -19.85
C LEU A 188 -14.21 6.71 -21.10
N ALA A 189 -15.01 5.66 -21.01
CA ALA A 189 -15.23 4.73 -22.12
C ALA A 189 -15.88 5.40 -23.33
N VAL A 190 -16.89 6.26 -23.13
CA VAL A 190 -17.56 6.99 -24.21
C VAL A 190 -16.59 7.94 -24.92
N PHE A 191 -15.82 8.72 -24.18
CA PHE A 191 -14.81 9.60 -24.77
C PHE A 191 -13.71 8.84 -25.51
N SER A 192 -13.30 7.69 -24.99
CA SER A 192 -12.25 6.87 -25.58
C SER A 192 -12.71 6.13 -26.84
N ILE A 193 -13.91 5.53 -26.81
CA ILE A 193 -14.42 4.66 -27.88
C ILE A 193 -15.15 5.46 -28.95
N LYS A 194 -16.08 6.35 -28.56
CA LYS A 194 -16.94 7.07 -29.51
C LYS A 194 -16.25 8.32 -30.06
N PHE A 195 -15.59 9.07 -29.19
CA PHE A 195 -14.96 10.35 -29.55
C PHE A 195 -13.47 10.22 -29.88
N LEU A 196 -12.89 9.01 -29.75
CA LEU A 196 -11.48 8.73 -30.04
C LEU A 196 -10.52 9.69 -29.33
N ALA A 197 -10.91 10.15 -28.14
CA ALA A 197 -10.13 11.09 -27.36
C ALA A 197 -8.95 10.38 -26.67
N GLN A 198 -7.88 11.14 -26.42
CA GLN A 198 -6.70 10.62 -25.72
C GLN A 198 -7.07 10.23 -24.28
N GLN A 199 -7.02 8.93 -23.98
CA GLN A 199 -7.43 8.33 -22.71
C GLN A 199 -6.73 8.96 -21.49
N ILE A 200 -5.45 9.31 -21.64
CA ILE A 200 -4.66 9.95 -20.58
C ILE A 200 -5.22 11.34 -20.24
N ILE A 201 -5.51 12.16 -21.25
CA ILE A 201 -6.01 13.52 -21.05
C ILE A 201 -7.40 13.47 -20.41
N VAL A 202 -8.30 12.65 -20.96
CA VAL A 202 -9.66 12.48 -20.43
C VAL A 202 -9.62 11.96 -18.99
N GLY A 203 -8.80 10.95 -18.71
CA GLY A 203 -8.70 10.36 -17.38
C GLY A 203 -8.17 11.35 -16.33
N VAL A 204 -7.13 12.13 -16.66
CA VAL A 204 -6.61 13.17 -15.76
C VAL A 204 -7.67 14.24 -15.50
N VAL A 205 -8.36 14.72 -16.54
CA VAL A 205 -9.45 15.71 -16.38
C VAL A 205 -10.59 15.15 -15.54
N LEU A 206 -10.97 13.88 -15.74
CA LEU A 206 -12.00 13.23 -14.94
C LEU A 206 -11.59 13.12 -13.47
N ASN A 207 -10.35 12.75 -13.15
CA ASN A 207 -9.88 12.73 -11.76
C ASN A 207 -9.97 14.11 -11.12
N VAL A 208 -9.47 15.15 -11.81
CA VAL A 208 -9.52 16.53 -11.31
C VAL A 208 -10.96 17.00 -11.11
N LEU A 209 -11.86 16.68 -12.05
CA LEU A 209 -13.28 16.99 -11.94
C LEU A 209 -13.90 16.32 -10.72
N VAL A 210 -13.68 15.01 -10.55
CA VAL A 210 -14.22 14.25 -9.41
C VAL A 210 -13.69 14.83 -8.11
N ILE A 211 -12.37 15.04 -7.99
CA ILE A 211 -11.76 15.64 -6.80
C ILE A 211 -12.41 16.99 -6.48
N GLY A 212 -12.62 17.84 -7.49
CA GLY A 212 -13.28 19.13 -7.31
C GLY A 212 -14.72 19.02 -6.83
N VAL A 213 -15.51 18.16 -7.48
CA VAL A 213 -16.93 17.95 -7.16
C VAL A 213 -17.09 17.32 -5.77
N THR A 214 -16.35 16.26 -5.45
CA THR A 214 -16.46 15.60 -4.14
C THR A 214 -15.99 16.51 -3.02
N ASN A 215 -14.93 17.31 -3.21
CA ASN A 215 -14.51 18.28 -2.20
C ASN A 215 -15.53 19.41 -2.02
N PHE A 216 -16.10 19.93 -3.11
CA PHE A 216 -17.14 20.96 -3.03
C PHE A 216 -18.37 20.45 -2.28
N LEU A 217 -18.89 19.28 -2.65
CA LEU A 217 -20.04 18.67 -1.98
C LEU A 217 -19.72 18.30 -0.54
N TYR A 218 -18.51 17.81 -0.26
CA TYR A 218 -18.09 17.55 1.10
C TYR A 218 -18.18 18.82 1.96
N GLN A 219 -17.60 19.93 1.48
CA GLN A 219 -17.57 21.19 2.23
C GLN A 219 -18.94 21.84 2.39
N GLN A 220 -19.78 21.82 1.35
CA GLN A 220 -21.07 22.51 1.37
C GLN A 220 -22.20 21.67 1.98
N TRP A 221 -22.08 20.34 1.98
CA TRP A 221 -23.16 19.47 2.42
C TRP A 221 -22.74 18.59 3.59
N LEU A 222 -21.68 17.80 3.43
CA LEU A 222 -21.30 16.80 4.45
C LEU A 222 -20.76 17.43 5.73
N THR A 223 -20.18 18.64 5.68
CA THR A 223 -19.75 19.35 6.89
C THR A 223 -20.88 20.06 7.63
N GLU A 224 -21.95 20.49 6.94
CA GLU A 224 -23.10 21.13 7.60
C GLU A 224 -23.98 20.14 8.35
N ASP A 225 -24.13 18.92 7.81
CA ASP A 225 -24.98 17.86 8.36
C ASP A 225 -24.23 16.53 8.56
N ALA A 226 -23.07 16.61 9.20
CA ALA A 226 -22.13 15.49 9.30
C ALA A 226 -22.73 14.24 9.96
N GLU A 227 -23.63 14.40 10.92
CA GLU A 227 -24.26 13.26 11.62
C GLU A 227 -25.17 12.44 10.71
N ASN A 228 -25.93 13.07 9.80
CA ASN A 228 -26.93 12.36 8.99
C ASN A 228 -26.41 11.95 7.60
N VAL A 229 -25.42 12.66 7.03
CA VAL A 229 -24.96 12.39 5.65
C VAL A 229 -23.48 11.98 5.55
N ASN A 230 -22.75 11.95 6.66
CA ASN A 230 -21.32 11.64 6.67
C ASN A 230 -20.86 10.74 7.83
N PHE A 231 -21.80 10.09 8.52
CA PHE A 231 -21.48 9.17 9.62
C PHE A 231 -22.19 7.82 9.46
N PRO A 232 -21.82 7.02 8.45
CA PRO A 232 -22.45 5.72 8.23
C PRO A 232 -22.03 4.66 9.26
N GLY A 233 -21.17 5.01 10.22
CA GLY A 233 -20.49 4.05 11.08
C GLY A 233 -19.54 3.16 10.27
N THR A 234 -19.32 1.94 10.76
CA THR A 234 -18.42 0.98 10.11
C THR A 234 -18.97 -0.42 10.23
N MET A 235 -18.80 -1.26 9.19
CA MET A 235 -19.25 -2.66 9.20
C MET A 235 -18.54 -3.47 10.28
N ASP A 236 -19.22 -4.41 10.94
CA ASP A 236 -18.63 -5.19 12.04
C ASP A 236 -17.32 -5.91 11.68
N ILE A 237 -16.43 -5.99 12.67
CA ILE A 237 -15.21 -6.79 12.57
C ILE A 237 -15.59 -8.25 12.77
N ILE A 238 -15.29 -9.08 11.77
CA ILE A 238 -15.55 -10.52 11.84
C ILE A 238 -14.31 -11.19 12.42
N LYS A 239 -14.45 -11.74 13.62
CA LYS A 239 -13.39 -12.52 14.26
C LYS A 239 -13.55 -14.00 13.94
N ILE A 240 -12.54 -14.62 13.34
CA ILE A 240 -12.50 -16.07 13.16
C ILE A 240 -11.93 -16.69 14.45
N PRO A 241 -12.74 -17.44 15.23
CA PRO A 241 -12.29 -17.98 16.52
C PRO A 241 -11.07 -18.89 16.32
N VAL A 242 -10.19 -18.96 17.34
CA VAL A 242 -8.90 -19.67 17.33
C VAL A 242 -7.83 -18.99 16.46
N LEU A 243 -8.16 -18.57 15.24
CA LEU A 243 -7.21 -17.91 14.34
C LEU A 243 -6.96 -16.45 14.73
N SER A 244 -7.97 -15.76 15.29
CA SER A 244 -7.85 -14.40 15.82
C SER A 244 -6.92 -14.28 17.03
N ASP A 245 -6.73 -15.37 17.77
CA ASP A 245 -6.01 -15.37 19.05
C ASP A 245 -4.49 -15.56 18.86
N ILE A 246 -4.04 -15.86 17.64
CA ILE A 246 -2.62 -16.03 17.32
C ILE A 246 -1.94 -14.65 17.38
N PRO A 247 -0.92 -14.44 18.24
CA PRO A 247 -0.19 -13.18 18.29
C PRO A 247 0.37 -12.82 16.91
N LEU A 248 0.36 -11.53 16.58
CA LEU A 248 0.74 -10.98 15.27
C LEU A 248 -0.19 -11.39 14.10
N LEU A 249 -0.41 -12.68 13.84
CA LEU A 249 -1.19 -13.14 12.67
C LEU A 249 -2.70 -12.94 12.82
N GLY A 250 -3.24 -13.21 14.00
CA GLY A 250 -4.64 -13.02 14.35
C GLY A 250 -5.12 -11.59 14.09
N PRO A 251 -4.49 -10.58 14.72
CA PRO A 251 -4.83 -9.17 14.52
C PRO A 251 -4.69 -8.70 13.07
N VAL A 252 -3.71 -9.24 12.33
CA VAL A 252 -3.40 -8.78 10.96
C VAL A 252 -4.38 -9.35 9.94
N PHE A 253 -4.76 -10.63 10.05
CA PHE A 253 -5.56 -11.31 9.04
C PHE A 253 -7.00 -11.60 9.48
N PHE A 254 -7.22 -11.89 10.77
CA PHE A 254 -8.45 -12.50 11.26
C PHE A 254 -9.28 -11.61 12.19
N GLU A 255 -8.89 -10.34 12.35
CA GLU A 255 -9.66 -9.29 13.02
C GLU A 255 -9.92 -8.11 12.09
N ASN A 256 -10.40 -8.40 10.88
CA ASN A 256 -10.72 -7.38 9.89
C ASN A 256 -12.22 -7.32 9.60
N ARG A 257 -12.61 -6.26 8.90
CA ARG A 257 -13.97 -6.09 8.37
C ARG A 257 -14.13 -6.88 7.08
N ILE A 258 -15.36 -7.19 6.70
CA ILE A 258 -15.65 -7.93 5.46
C ILE A 258 -15.07 -7.29 4.20
N THR A 259 -14.88 -5.97 4.19
CA THR A 259 -14.28 -5.22 3.07
C THR A 259 -12.80 -5.50 2.83
N VAL A 260 -12.14 -6.19 3.77
CA VAL A 260 -10.71 -6.47 3.76
C VAL A 260 -10.43 -7.95 3.40
N PHE A 261 -11.44 -8.81 3.53
CA PHE A 261 -11.40 -10.22 3.11
C PHE A 261 -11.71 -10.35 1.62
#